data_AF-A0A1F3PTM7-F1
#
_entry.id   AF-A0A1F3PTM7-F1
#
_cell.length_a   1.000
_cell.length_b   1.000
_cell.length_c   1.000
_cell.angle_alpha   90.00
_cell.angle_beta   90.00
_cell.angle_gamma   90.00
#
_symmetry.space_group_name_H-M   'P 1'
#
loop_
_entity.id
_entity.type
_entity.pdbx_description
1 polymer ?
#
loop_
_entity_poly.entity_id
_entity_poly.type
_entity_poly.pdbx_seq_one_letter_code
_entity_poly.pdbx_strand_id
1 'polypeptide(L)'
;MDKGLNDALVQIEQQNEMIYQEFEKQYQLSKKKVEKWKKLADAVKLKSEKLSNGINDIKVKIIKEADENMSLFLKDGIMKVDAIKIASKDNIDFPKKVLFDDAAGSLLRKKMENYHEFLEKILLDNKADEEIIQKIKLLLNTGNHISEDGEEITWEEYLFEGMPLISVIAMLTKIQLDVRIAENLVTLFFMRQISGDDHFSFKLEALVLSKATEIIEGSDYQAEIFPAVFDTLVRPDIYIGDYNPETFELGKNAIKINILNNGRGRYIIKDPSLGEHTYKGFIKLSTPLVDKYYPFEGKYRVLPRK
;
A
#
# COMPACT_ATOMS: atom_id res chain seq x y z
N MET A 1 5.09 -7.93 11.20
CA MET A 1 5.14 -7.49 9.79
C MET A 1 3.81 -7.63 9.08
N ASP A 2 3.25 -8.84 8.92
CA ASP A 2 2.01 -9.01 8.13
C ASP A 2 0.79 -8.23 8.67
N LYS A 3 0.62 -8.10 10.00
CA LYS A 3 -0.46 -7.31 10.60
C LYS A 3 -0.45 -5.83 10.18
N GLY A 4 0.72 -5.17 10.18
CA GLY A 4 0.85 -3.78 9.73
C GLY A 4 0.62 -3.60 8.22
N LEU A 5 1.00 -4.60 7.42
CA LEU A 5 0.69 -4.63 5.98
C LEU A 5 -0.81 -4.79 5.73
N ASN A 6 -1.49 -5.68 6.47
CA ASN A 6 -2.94 -5.86 6.39
C ASN A 6 -3.71 -4.62 6.84
N ASP A 7 -3.27 -3.94 7.90
CA ASP A 7 -3.88 -2.69 8.36
C ASP A 7 -3.77 -1.60 7.28
N ALA A 8 -2.57 -1.44 6.68
CA ALA A 8 -2.37 -0.52 5.55
C ALA A 8 -3.22 -0.90 4.32
N LEU A 9 -3.36 -2.19 4.04
CA LEU A 9 -4.21 -2.70 2.96
C LEU A 9 -5.69 -2.35 3.18
N VAL A 10 -6.20 -2.54 4.40
CA VAL A 10 -7.57 -2.14 4.76
C VAL A 10 -7.76 -0.64 4.63
N GLN A 11 -6.79 0.16 5.08
CA GLN A 11 -6.86 1.61 4.99
C GLN A 11 -6.93 2.08 3.53
N ILE A 12 -6.06 1.57 2.65
CA ILE A 12 -6.09 1.98 1.23
C ILE A 12 -7.34 1.47 0.51
N GLU A 13 -7.88 0.30 0.87
CA GLU A 13 -9.14 -0.20 0.30
C GLU A 13 -10.33 0.70 0.69
N GLN A 14 -10.37 1.18 1.94
CA GLN A 14 -11.36 2.17 2.37
C GLN A 14 -11.22 3.50 1.61
N GLN A 15 -9.99 3.97 1.40
CA GLN A 15 -9.74 5.18 0.62
C GLN A 15 -10.18 5.03 -0.84
N ASN A 16 -9.90 3.89 -1.47
CA ASN A 16 -10.35 3.60 -2.83
C ASN A 16 -11.88 3.64 -2.91
N GLU A 17 -12.58 3.01 -1.96
CA GLU A 17 -14.04 3.02 -1.93
C GLU A 17 -14.61 4.44 -1.76
N MET A 18 -14.00 5.27 -0.92
CA MET A 18 -14.39 6.67 -0.78
C MET A 18 -14.24 7.47 -2.10
N ILE A 19 -13.18 7.20 -2.89
CA ILE A 19 -13.00 7.83 -4.22
C ILE A 19 -14.12 7.39 -5.17
N TYR A 20 -14.48 6.10 -5.19
CA TYR A 20 -15.55 5.60 -6.05
C TYR A 20 -16.93 6.16 -5.67
N GLN A 21 -17.20 6.31 -4.39
CA GLN A 21 -18.42 7.00 -3.92
C GLN A 21 -18.45 8.46 -4.38
N GLU A 22 -17.30 9.13 -4.39
CA GLU A 22 -17.21 10.50 -4.90
C GLU A 22 -17.44 10.55 -6.42
N PHE A 23 -16.96 9.57 -7.20
CA PHE A 23 -17.28 9.49 -8.64
C PHE A 23 -18.78 9.39 -8.86
N GLU A 24 -19.48 8.60 -8.04
CA GLU A 24 -20.93 8.45 -8.14
C GLU A 24 -21.65 9.77 -7.82
N LYS A 25 -21.27 10.45 -6.73
CA LYS A 25 -21.84 11.77 -6.39
C LYS A 25 -21.64 12.77 -7.53
N GLN A 26 -20.42 12.89 -8.05
CA GLN A 26 -20.11 13.81 -9.15
C GLN A 26 -20.88 13.44 -10.42
N TYR A 27 -21.09 12.15 -10.69
CA TYR A 27 -21.84 11.69 -11.85
C TYR A 27 -23.32 12.11 -11.79
N GLN A 28 -23.93 12.08 -10.60
CA GLN A 28 -25.29 12.59 -10.38
C GLN A 28 -25.38 14.10 -10.62
N LEU A 29 -24.34 14.87 -10.30
CA LEU A 29 -24.29 16.32 -10.52
C LEU A 29 -24.02 16.69 -11.98
N SER A 30 -23.11 15.97 -12.65
CA SER A 30 -22.70 16.29 -14.03
C SER A 30 -22.27 15.07 -14.83
N LYS A 31 -23.24 14.27 -15.27
CA LYS A 31 -23.01 13.07 -16.09
C LYS A 31 -22.07 13.30 -17.27
N LYS A 32 -22.29 14.35 -18.07
CA LYS A 32 -21.48 14.63 -19.28
C LYS A 32 -20.00 14.87 -18.97
N LYS A 33 -19.69 15.50 -17.82
CA LYS A 33 -18.31 15.80 -17.41
C LYS A 33 -17.61 14.57 -16.82
N VAL A 34 -18.38 13.72 -16.11
CA VAL A 34 -17.85 12.63 -15.29
C VAL A 34 -17.78 11.30 -16.02
N GLU A 35 -18.65 11.06 -17.00
CA GLU A 35 -18.84 9.75 -17.62
C GLU A 35 -17.56 9.11 -18.13
N LYS A 36 -16.70 9.86 -18.82
CA LYS A 36 -15.40 9.36 -19.32
C LYS A 36 -14.53 8.87 -18.16
N TRP A 37 -14.35 9.70 -17.15
CA TRP A 37 -13.46 9.46 -16.01
C TRP A 37 -13.96 8.33 -15.12
N LYS A 38 -15.29 8.27 -14.89
CA LYS A 38 -15.91 7.17 -14.16
C LYS A 38 -15.69 5.83 -14.86
N LYS A 39 -15.90 5.74 -16.19
CA LYS A 39 -15.66 4.50 -16.94
C LYS A 39 -14.22 4.02 -16.83
N LEU A 40 -13.25 4.92 -16.87
CA LEU A 40 -11.84 4.60 -16.67
C LEU A 40 -11.57 4.13 -15.23
N ALA A 41 -12.11 4.83 -14.23
CA ALA A 41 -11.98 4.47 -12.82
C ALA A 41 -12.58 3.08 -12.53
N ASP A 42 -13.76 2.78 -13.05
CA ASP A 42 -14.44 1.48 -12.91
C ASP A 42 -13.61 0.35 -13.58
N ALA A 43 -12.97 0.63 -14.72
CA ALA A 43 -12.08 -0.32 -15.38
C ALA A 43 -10.80 -0.60 -14.56
N VAL A 44 -10.24 0.43 -13.91
CA VAL A 44 -9.12 0.28 -12.96
C VAL A 44 -9.56 -0.58 -11.78
N LYS A 45 -10.71 -0.28 -11.15
CA LYS A 45 -11.28 -1.05 -10.02
C LYS A 45 -11.36 -2.53 -10.32
N LEU A 46 -11.97 -2.86 -11.45
CA LEU A 46 -12.20 -4.25 -11.85
C LEU A 46 -10.87 -5.02 -12.03
N LYS A 47 -9.87 -4.38 -12.65
CA LYS A 47 -8.57 -5.01 -12.92
C LYS A 47 -7.73 -5.14 -11.64
N SER A 48 -7.74 -4.13 -10.78
CA SER A 48 -7.02 -4.17 -9.50
C SER A 48 -7.63 -5.21 -8.56
N GLU A 49 -8.96 -5.31 -8.48
CA GLU A 49 -9.66 -6.35 -7.70
C GLU A 49 -9.33 -7.75 -8.21
N LYS A 50 -9.38 -7.96 -9.54
CA LYS A 50 -9.03 -9.25 -10.14
C LYS A 50 -7.58 -9.65 -9.84
N LEU A 51 -6.65 -8.70 -9.90
CA LEU A 51 -5.25 -8.94 -9.60
C LEU A 51 -5.02 -9.22 -8.10
N SER A 52 -5.60 -8.40 -7.22
CA SER A 52 -5.52 -8.57 -5.77
C SER A 52 -6.12 -9.90 -5.31
N ASN A 53 -7.26 -10.30 -5.89
CA ASN A 53 -7.86 -11.62 -5.65
C ASN A 53 -6.98 -12.75 -6.17
N GLY A 54 -6.37 -12.59 -7.35
CA GLY A 54 -5.41 -13.56 -7.88
C GLY A 54 -4.18 -13.75 -6.96
N ILE A 55 -3.67 -12.68 -6.35
CA ILE A 55 -2.59 -12.77 -5.35
C ILE A 55 -3.07 -13.48 -4.08
N ASN A 56 -4.29 -13.18 -3.63
CA ASN A 56 -4.90 -13.85 -2.49
C ASN A 56 -5.06 -15.36 -2.74
N ASP A 57 -5.48 -15.76 -3.94
CA ASP A 57 -5.61 -17.16 -4.31
C ASP A 57 -4.26 -17.89 -4.25
N ILE A 58 -3.16 -17.23 -4.63
CA ILE A 58 -1.80 -17.79 -4.48
C ILE A 58 -1.49 -18.01 -2.99
N LYS A 59 -1.75 -17.03 -2.13
CA LYS A 59 -1.57 -17.17 -0.67
C LYS A 59 -2.36 -18.37 -0.13
N VAL A 60 -3.63 -18.50 -0.51
CA VAL A 60 -4.49 -19.62 -0.10
C VAL A 60 -3.96 -20.96 -0.62
N LYS A 61 -3.47 -21.02 -1.87
CA LYS A 61 -2.87 -22.25 -2.43
C LYS A 61 -1.65 -22.70 -1.63
N ILE A 62 -0.76 -21.78 -1.28
CA ILE A 62 0.43 -22.10 -0.47
C ILE A 62 0.01 -22.68 0.89
N ILE A 63 -0.97 -22.08 1.56
CA ILE A 63 -1.45 -22.57 2.86
C ILE A 63 -2.12 -23.95 2.76
N LYS A 64 -2.86 -24.20 1.66
CA LYS A 64 -3.44 -25.52 1.40
C LYS A 64 -2.37 -26.58 1.11
N GLU A 65 -1.33 -26.21 0.38
CA GLU A 65 -0.18 -27.08 0.11
C GLU A 65 0.57 -27.45 1.41
N ALA A 66 0.62 -26.53 2.37
CA ALA A 66 1.18 -26.77 3.70
C ALA A 66 0.25 -27.56 4.65
N ASP A 67 -0.96 -27.93 4.22
CA ASP A 67 -2.05 -28.49 5.04
C ASP A 67 -2.41 -27.65 6.28
N GLU A 68 -2.20 -26.34 6.22
CA GLU A 68 -2.44 -25.41 7.33
C GLU A 68 -3.82 -24.75 7.24
N ASN A 69 -4.85 -25.55 6.97
CA ASN A 69 -6.22 -25.05 6.73
C ASN A 69 -6.80 -24.25 7.91
N MET A 70 -6.29 -24.44 9.14
CA MET A 70 -6.67 -23.62 10.30
C MET A 70 -6.21 -22.15 10.21
N SER A 71 -5.24 -21.86 9.36
CA SER A 71 -4.78 -20.51 9.02
C SER A 71 -5.68 -19.84 7.97
N LEU A 72 -6.72 -20.51 7.47
CA LEU A 72 -7.67 -19.96 6.52
C LEU A 72 -8.96 -19.51 7.21
N PHE A 73 -9.54 -18.42 6.73
CA PHE A 73 -10.86 -17.94 7.19
C PHE A 73 -11.61 -17.25 6.06
N LEU A 74 -12.95 -17.27 6.12
CA LEU A 74 -13.79 -16.54 5.18
C LEU A 74 -14.02 -15.11 5.66
N LYS A 75 -13.82 -14.15 4.76
CA LYS A 75 -14.19 -12.74 4.94
C LYS A 75 -14.84 -12.24 3.66
N ASP A 76 -16.06 -11.73 3.77
CA ASP A 76 -16.84 -11.21 2.64
C ASP A 76 -16.98 -12.21 1.47
N GLY A 77 -17.11 -13.51 1.79
CA GLY A 77 -17.20 -14.59 0.79
C GLY A 77 -15.87 -14.97 0.13
N ILE A 78 -14.76 -14.34 0.51
CA ILE A 78 -13.42 -14.60 -0.01
C ILE A 78 -12.58 -15.30 1.06
N MET A 79 -11.91 -16.39 0.69
CA MET A 79 -10.98 -17.08 1.59
C MET A 79 -9.73 -16.23 1.80
N LYS A 80 -9.34 -15.96 3.05
CA LYS A 80 -8.17 -15.18 3.43
C LYS A 80 -7.23 -16.01 4.30
N VAL A 81 -5.98 -15.55 4.40
CA VAL A 81 -4.94 -16.18 5.23
C VAL A 81 -4.72 -15.36 6.51
N ASP A 82 -4.79 -16.03 7.66
CA ASP A 82 -4.39 -15.51 8.97
C ASP A 82 -2.93 -15.93 9.23
N ALA A 83 -2.01 -15.02 8.92
CA ALA A 83 -0.58 -15.30 9.03
C ALA A 83 -0.10 -15.57 10.46
N ILE A 84 -0.88 -15.23 11.48
CA ILE A 84 -0.52 -15.49 12.88
C ILE A 84 -0.61 -16.99 13.19
N LYS A 85 -1.57 -17.68 12.55
CA LYS A 85 -1.89 -19.10 12.80
C LYS A 85 -1.02 -20.08 12.02
N ILE A 86 -0.22 -19.60 11.07
CA ILE A 86 0.77 -20.40 10.33
C ILE A 86 1.77 -21.00 11.34
N ALA A 87 1.93 -22.32 11.34
CA ALA A 87 2.87 -23.03 12.19
C ALA A 87 4.22 -23.20 11.49
N SER A 88 4.22 -23.61 10.21
CA SER A 88 5.39 -23.88 9.37
C SER A 88 6.03 -22.61 8.79
N LYS A 89 6.21 -21.58 9.62
CA LYS A 89 6.64 -20.22 9.19
C LYS A 89 7.97 -20.19 8.44
N ASP A 90 8.89 -21.08 8.80
CA ASP A 90 10.25 -21.21 8.29
C ASP A 90 10.38 -22.13 7.07
N ASN A 91 9.30 -22.83 6.68
CA ASN A 91 9.34 -23.77 5.56
C ASN A 91 9.52 -23.02 4.22
N ILE A 92 10.42 -23.53 3.37
CA ILE A 92 10.72 -22.97 2.04
C ILE A 92 10.14 -23.78 0.88
N ASP A 93 9.74 -25.03 1.13
CA ASP A 93 9.32 -25.98 0.10
C ASP A 93 7.89 -25.72 -0.38
N PHE A 94 6.94 -25.45 0.53
CA PHE A 94 5.55 -25.18 0.14
C PHE A 94 5.40 -23.92 -0.73
N PRO A 95 6.05 -22.78 -0.40
CA PRO A 95 6.08 -21.65 -1.30
C PRO A 95 6.76 -21.98 -2.63
N LYS A 96 7.89 -22.71 -2.58
CA LYS A 96 8.65 -23.06 -3.78
C LYS A 96 7.80 -23.84 -4.77
N LYS A 97 7.10 -24.87 -4.28
CA LYS A 97 6.22 -25.70 -5.10
C LYS A 97 5.14 -24.87 -5.80
N VAL A 98 4.44 -24.01 -5.07
CA VAL A 98 3.35 -23.23 -5.68
C VAL A 98 3.88 -22.14 -6.61
N LEU A 99 4.95 -21.43 -6.23
CA LEU A 99 5.42 -20.27 -6.98
C LEU A 99 6.26 -20.65 -8.21
N PHE A 100 7.06 -21.71 -8.12
CA PHE A 100 7.98 -22.13 -9.17
C PHE A 100 7.49 -23.40 -9.88
N ASP A 101 7.25 -24.49 -9.16
CA ASP A 101 6.87 -25.78 -9.79
C ASP A 101 5.49 -25.67 -10.47
N ASP A 102 4.51 -25.04 -9.82
CA ASP A 102 3.18 -24.74 -10.39
C ASP A 102 3.14 -23.43 -11.19
N ALA A 103 4.29 -22.76 -11.34
CA ALA A 103 4.48 -21.51 -12.08
C ALA A 103 3.57 -20.34 -11.64
N ALA A 104 3.06 -20.33 -10.40
CA ALA A 104 2.19 -19.23 -9.95
C ALA A 104 2.93 -17.88 -9.87
N GLY A 105 4.25 -17.88 -9.61
CA GLY A 105 5.09 -16.69 -9.56
C GLY A 105 5.24 -16.01 -10.92
N SER A 106 5.58 -16.77 -11.96
CA SER A 106 5.71 -16.23 -13.33
C SER A 106 4.35 -15.77 -13.89
N LEU A 107 3.27 -16.48 -13.58
CA LEU A 107 1.90 -16.05 -13.91
C LEU A 107 1.50 -14.77 -13.17
N LEU A 108 1.92 -14.60 -11.91
CA LEU A 108 1.70 -13.36 -11.17
C LEU A 108 2.48 -12.21 -11.79
N ARG A 109 3.77 -12.39 -12.10
CA ARG A 109 4.59 -11.39 -12.81
C ARG A 109 3.89 -10.91 -14.08
N LYS A 110 3.49 -11.83 -14.94
CA LYS A 110 2.79 -11.48 -16.19
C LYS A 110 1.50 -10.70 -15.93
N LYS A 111 0.73 -11.04 -14.89
CA LYS A 111 -0.49 -10.29 -14.54
C LYS A 111 -0.18 -8.88 -14.03
N MET A 112 0.91 -8.71 -13.27
CA MET A 112 1.41 -7.41 -12.81
C MET A 112 1.86 -6.54 -13.99
N GLU A 113 2.62 -7.10 -14.94
CA GLU A 113 3.06 -6.42 -16.17
C GLU A 113 1.86 -5.91 -16.98
N ASN A 114 0.89 -6.77 -17.25
CA ASN A 114 -0.33 -6.40 -17.98
C ASN A 114 -1.13 -5.31 -17.25
N TYR A 115 -1.11 -5.28 -15.91
CA TYR A 115 -1.77 -4.24 -15.14
C TYR A 115 -0.99 -2.92 -15.20
N HIS A 116 0.34 -2.98 -15.07
CA HIS A 116 1.22 -1.83 -15.25
C HIS A 116 1.03 -1.18 -16.63
N GLU A 117 1.14 -1.96 -17.71
CA GLU A 117 0.95 -1.48 -19.08
C GLU A 117 -0.43 -0.86 -19.29
N PHE A 118 -1.48 -1.46 -18.70
CA PHE A 118 -2.83 -0.93 -18.76
C PHE A 118 -2.94 0.45 -18.08
N LEU A 119 -2.38 0.60 -16.88
CA LEU A 119 -2.39 1.89 -16.16
C LEU A 119 -1.54 2.94 -16.89
N GLU A 120 -0.33 2.58 -17.30
CA GLU A 120 0.60 3.45 -18.02
C GLU A 120 -0.04 3.98 -19.31
N LYS A 121 -0.65 3.08 -20.11
CA LYS A 121 -1.35 3.48 -21.32
C LYS A 121 -2.48 4.47 -21.04
N ILE A 122 -3.34 4.20 -20.04
CA ILE A 122 -4.44 5.13 -19.72
C ILE A 122 -3.91 6.49 -19.27
N LEU A 123 -2.84 6.51 -18.48
CA LEU A 123 -2.22 7.75 -18.01
C LEU A 123 -1.64 8.56 -19.18
N LEU A 124 -0.92 7.91 -20.09
CA LEU A 124 -0.36 8.54 -21.30
C LEU A 124 -1.45 9.07 -22.23
N ASP A 125 -2.48 8.27 -22.52
CA ASP A 125 -3.62 8.65 -23.37
C ASP A 125 -4.39 9.86 -22.81
N ASN A 126 -4.27 10.11 -21.50
CA ASN A 126 -4.93 11.20 -20.79
C ASN A 126 -3.97 12.30 -20.30
N LYS A 127 -2.73 12.33 -20.80
CA LYS A 127 -1.73 13.37 -20.52
C LYS A 127 -1.45 13.56 -19.02
N ALA A 128 -1.34 12.47 -18.29
CA ALA A 128 -0.93 12.52 -16.90
C ALA A 128 0.53 12.99 -16.78
N ASP A 129 0.87 13.58 -15.62
CA ASP A 129 2.23 14.05 -15.35
C ASP A 129 3.24 12.89 -15.32
N GLU A 130 4.49 13.15 -15.71
CA GLU A 130 5.52 12.11 -15.74
C GLU A 130 5.72 11.45 -14.36
N GLU A 131 5.54 12.18 -13.27
CA GLU A 131 5.72 11.64 -11.92
C GLU A 131 4.71 10.54 -11.57
N ILE A 132 3.44 10.62 -11.99
CA ILE A 132 2.49 9.52 -11.67
C ILE A 132 2.92 8.27 -12.41
N ILE A 133 3.35 8.42 -13.66
CA ILE A 133 3.83 7.31 -14.49
C ILE A 133 5.05 6.67 -13.83
N GLN A 134 6.02 7.48 -13.36
CA GLN A 134 7.19 6.98 -12.63
C GLN A 134 6.81 6.27 -11.32
N LYS A 135 5.84 6.78 -10.56
CA LYS A 135 5.36 6.11 -9.32
C LYS A 135 4.71 4.77 -9.62
N ILE A 136 3.86 4.70 -10.65
CA ILE A 136 3.24 3.45 -11.09
C ILE A 136 4.30 2.45 -11.52
N LYS A 137 5.32 2.90 -12.27
CA LYS A 137 6.49 2.09 -12.63
C LYS A 137 7.23 1.56 -11.42
N LEU A 138 7.45 2.37 -10.39
CA LEU A 138 8.12 1.94 -9.16
C LEU A 138 7.29 0.95 -8.33
N LEU A 139 5.98 1.17 -8.23
CA LEU A 139 5.07 0.32 -7.45
C LEU A 139 4.88 -1.06 -8.09
N LEU A 140 4.78 -1.11 -9.43
CA LEU A 140 4.43 -2.31 -10.17
C LEU A 140 5.62 -2.87 -10.95
N ASN A 141 6.86 -2.54 -10.55
CA ASN A 141 8.06 -3.02 -11.23
C ASN A 141 8.21 -4.54 -11.07
N THR A 142 8.29 -5.23 -12.21
CA THR A 142 8.56 -6.67 -12.29
C THR A 142 9.78 -7.00 -13.15
N GLY A 143 10.67 -6.03 -13.35
CA GLY A 143 11.92 -6.24 -14.07
C GLY A 143 12.81 -7.28 -13.39
N ASN A 144 13.63 -7.94 -14.19
CA ASN A 144 14.67 -8.85 -13.71
C ASN A 144 15.69 -8.09 -12.86
N HIS A 145 16.37 -8.82 -11.98
CA HIS A 145 17.38 -8.30 -11.08
C HIS A 145 18.75 -8.88 -11.42
N ILE A 146 19.81 -8.16 -11.09
CA ILE A 146 21.18 -8.69 -11.16
C ILE A 146 21.56 -9.18 -9.77
N SER A 147 21.91 -10.45 -9.67
CA SER A 147 22.39 -11.08 -8.44
C SER A 147 23.78 -10.55 -8.03
N GLU A 148 24.21 -10.87 -6.81
CA GLU A 148 25.55 -10.50 -6.33
C GLU A 148 26.67 -11.10 -7.20
N ASP A 149 26.40 -12.25 -7.81
CA ASP A 149 27.33 -12.96 -8.72
C ASP A 149 27.28 -12.41 -10.15
N GLY A 150 26.47 -11.39 -10.43
CA GLY A 150 26.36 -10.74 -11.74
C GLY A 150 25.43 -11.46 -12.72
N GLU A 151 24.75 -12.52 -12.30
CA GLU A 151 23.76 -13.23 -13.12
C GLU A 151 22.40 -12.52 -13.08
N GLU A 152 21.72 -12.48 -14.22
CA GLU A 152 20.35 -11.98 -14.32
C GLU A 152 19.36 -13.03 -13.79
N ILE A 153 18.62 -12.68 -12.75
CA ILE A 153 17.57 -13.51 -12.13
C ILE A 153 16.20 -12.88 -12.36
N THR A 154 15.18 -13.73 -12.48
CA THR A 154 13.81 -13.27 -12.66
C THR A 154 13.28 -12.59 -11.41
N TRP A 155 12.22 -11.77 -11.57
CA TRP A 155 11.58 -11.09 -10.45
C TRP A 155 11.01 -12.06 -9.40
N GLU A 156 10.41 -13.16 -9.83
CA GLU A 156 9.90 -14.19 -8.93
C GLU A 156 11.01 -14.91 -8.16
N GLU A 157 12.15 -15.21 -8.80
CA GLU A 157 13.33 -15.76 -8.11
C GLU A 157 13.85 -14.77 -7.07
N TYR A 158 14.08 -13.52 -7.46
CA TYR A 158 14.56 -12.47 -6.55
C TYR A 158 13.67 -12.28 -5.31
N LEU A 159 12.35 -12.38 -5.45
CA LEU A 159 11.42 -12.14 -4.35
C LEU A 159 11.13 -13.36 -3.47
N PHE A 160 11.19 -14.56 -4.02
CA PHE A 160 10.62 -15.75 -3.38
C PHE A 160 11.57 -16.94 -3.27
N GLU A 161 12.66 -16.98 -4.03
CA GLU A 161 13.57 -18.12 -3.97
C GLU A 161 14.25 -18.20 -2.60
N GLY A 162 14.22 -19.38 -1.98
CA GLY A 162 14.79 -19.62 -0.64
C GLY A 162 14.05 -18.88 0.49
N MET A 163 12.95 -18.20 0.21
CA MET A 163 12.25 -17.40 1.20
C MET A 163 11.31 -18.25 2.08
N PRO A 164 11.33 -18.08 3.41
CA PRO A 164 10.40 -18.73 4.31
C PRO A 164 8.93 -18.42 4.00
N LEU A 165 8.04 -19.38 4.26
CA LEU A 165 6.60 -19.28 4.07
C LEU A 165 6.01 -17.97 4.60
N ILE A 166 6.34 -17.58 5.84
CA ILE A 166 5.79 -16.36 6.43
C ILE A 166 6.24 -15.09 5.68
N SER A 167 7.47 -15.09 5.16
CA SER A 167 8.02 -13.99 4.38
C SER A 167 7.39 -13.90 3.00
N VAL A 168 7.13 -15.05 2.37
CA VAL A 168 6.41 -15.12 1.09
C VAL A 168 4.98 -14.59 1.24
N ILE A 169 4.25 -15.01 2.28
CA ILE A 169 2.90 -14.50 2.57
C ILE A 169 2.92 -12.98 2.76
N ALA A 170 3.87 -12.45 3.54
CA ALA A 170 4.01 -11.01 3.75
C ALA A 170 4.38 -10.25 2.46
N MET A 171 5.25 -10.82 1.61
CA MET A 171 5.61 -10.23 0.32
C MET A 171 4.41 -10.19 -0.63
N LEU A 172 3.60 -11.25 -0.69
CA LEU A 172 2.35 -11.26 -1.45
C LEU A 172 1.37 -10.21 -0.92
N THR A 173 1.25 -10.04 0.41
CA THR A 173 0.46 -8.93 1.00
C THR A 173 0.99 -7.56 0.58
N LYS A 174 2.30 -7.35 0.55
CA LYS A 174 2.92 -6.11 0.07
C LYS A 174 2.57 -5.84 -1.40
N ILE A 175 2.65 -6.86 -2.27
CA ILE A 175 2.29 -6.72 -3.69
C ILE A 175 0.80 -6.34 -3.82
N GLN A 176 -0.09 -6.92 -3.01
CA GLN A 176 -1.51 -6.51 -2.96
C GLN A 176 -1.65 -5.03 -2.59
N LEU A 177 -0.90 -4.58 -1.57
CA LEU A 177 -0.89 -3.19 -1.15
C LEU A 177 -0.41 -2.27 -2.27
N ASP A 178 0.68 -2.61 -2.97
CA ASP A 178 1.18 -1.82 -4.11
C ASP A 178 0.15 -1.71 -5.24
N VAL A 179 -0.59 -2.79 -5.55
CA VAL A 179 -1.70 -2.79 -6.53
C VAL A 179 -2.81 -1.83 -6.10
N ARG A 180 -3.19 -1.82 -4.83
CA ARG A 180 -4.24 -0.93 -4.28
C ARG A 180 -3.80 0.53 -4.21
N ILE A 181 -2.53 0.79 -3.91
CA ILE A 181 -1.94 2.13 -3.97
C ILE A 181 -1.92 2.63 -5.43
N ALA A 182 -1.53 1.78 -6.39
CA ALA A 182 -1.55 2.14 -7.80
C ALA A 182 -2.98 2.48 -8.29
N GLU A 183 -3.98 1.67 -7.91
CA GLU A 183 -5.40 1.97 -8.14
C GLU A 183 -5.80 3.34 -7.58
N ASN A 184 -5.41 3.63 -6.32
CA ASN A 184 -5.69 4.90 -5.67
C ASN A 184 -5.11 6.08 -6.46
N LEU A 185 -3.82 6.02 -6.80
CA LEU A 185 -3.12 7.11 -7.50
C LEU A 185 -3.79 7.43 -8.85
N VAL A 186 -4.11 6.40 -9.63
CA VAL A 186 -4.72 6.57 -10.97
C VAL A 186 -6.15 7.09 -10.88
N THR A 187 -6.95 6.59 -9.94
CA THR A 187 -8.34 7.04 -9.77
C THR A 187 -8.42 8.46 -9.24
N LEU A 188 -7.48 8.87 -8.39
CA LEU A 188 -7.34 10.26 -7.97
C LEU A 188 -6.97 11.20 -9.10
N PHE A 189 -6.05 10.77 -9.97
CA PHE A 189 -5.72 11.53 -11.16
C PHE A 189 -6.99 11.79 -11.99
N PHE A 190 -7.81 10.77 -12.27
CA PHE A 190 -9.08 10.95 -12.99
C PHE A 190 -10.06 11.88 -12.28
N MET A 191 -10.13 11.82 -10.95
CA MET A 191 -11.04 12.66 -10.19
C MET A 191 -10.69 14.15 -10.30
N ARG A 192 -9.40 14.49 -10.33
CA ARG A 192 -8.97 15.88 -10.52
C ARG A 192 -9.37 16.46 -11.87
N GLN A 193 -9.38 15.61 -12.90
CA GLN A 193 -9.83 16.00 -14.23
C GLN A 193 -11.34 16.34 -14.26
N ILE A 194 -12.11 15.87 -13.28
CA ILE A 194 -13.52 16.25 -13.08
C ILE A 194 -13.62 17.57 -12.33
N SER A 195 -12.99 17.71 -11.17
CA SER A 195 -13.29 18.83 -10.27
C SER A 195 -12.64 20.15 -10.71
N GLY A 196 -11.55 20.11 -11.48
CA GLY A 196 -10.62 21.24 -11.55
C GLY A 196 -9.92 21.42 -10.20
N ASP A 197 -8.65 21.84 -10.20
CA ASP A 197 -7.82 21.82 -8.98
C ASP A 197 -8.43 22.60 -7.79
N ASP A 198 -9.25 23.62 -8.06
CA ASP A 198 -9.81 24.53 -7.05
C ASP A 198 -11.01 23.97 -6.26
N HIS A 199 -11.70 22.93 -6.75
CA HIS A 199 -12.87 22.35 -6.06
C HIS A 199 -12.67 20.90 -5.60
N PHE A 200 -11.49 20.33 -5.80
CA PHE A 200 -11.19 18.97 -5.33
C PHE A 200 -10.91 18.96 -3.83
N SER A 201 -11.98 18.85 -3.04
CA SER A 201 -11.98 18.78 -1.57
C SER A 201 -11.98 17.36 -1.01
N PHE A 202 -11.59 16.36 -1.80
CA PHE A 202 -11.45 15.00 -1.30
C PHE A 202 -10.18 14.91 -0.42
N LYS A 203 -10.38 14.87 0.89
CA LYS A 203 -9.33 14.70 1.88
C LYS A 203 -8.90 13.23 1.88
N LEU A 204 -7.77 12.94 1.23
CA LEU A 204 -7.12 11.64 1.31
C LEU A 204 -6.33 11.55 2.62
N GLU A 205 -6.60 10.53 3.42
CA GLU A 205 -5.87 10.30 4.65
C GLU A 205 -4.45 9.76 4.35
N ALA A 206 -3.47 10.08 5.20
CA ALA A 206 -2.13 9.52 5.01
C ALA A 206 -2.11 8.03 5.33
N LEU A 207 -1.33 7.25 4.58
CA LEU A 207 -1.17 5.82 4.82
C LEU A 207 -0.02 5.58 5.80
N VAL A 208 -0.26 4.71 6.78
CA VAL A 208 0.73 4.33 7.79
C VAL A 208 1.05 2.84 7.64
N LEU A 209 2.31 2.56 7.32
CA LEU A 209 2.83 1.20 7.20
C LEU A 209 3.80 0.90 8.36
N SER A 210 3.33 0.19 9.36
CA SER A 210 4.15 -0.23 10.49
C SER A 210 4.91 -1.53 10.18
N LYS A 211 6.22 -1.59 10.46
CA LYS A 211 7.01 -2.83 10.31
C LYS A 211 6.50 -3.95 11.23
N ALA A 212 6.01 -3.59 12.41
CA ALA A 212 5.35 -4.51 13.32
C ALA A 212 4.40 -3.74 14.22
N THR A 213 3.19 -4.26 14.43
CA THR A 213 2.23 -3.71 15.40
C THR A 213 2.49 -4.21 16.82
N GLU A 214 3.33 -5.24 16.97
CA GLU A 214 3.76 -5.83 18.22
C GLU A 214 5.28 -6.05 18.15
N ILE A 215 6.01 -5.53 19.14
CA ILE A 215 7.46 -5.66 19.26
C ILE A 215 7.83 -6.16 20.66
N ILE A 216 9.02 -6.73 20.80
CA ILE A 216 9.54 -7.19 22.10
C ILE A 216 10.40 -6.06 22.70
N GLU A 217 10.39 -5.94 24.01
CA GLU A 217 11.29 -5.07 24.79
C GLU A 217 12.74 -5.13 24.29
N GLY A 218 13.39 -3.97 24.14
CA GLY A 218 14.72 -3.83 23.55
C GLY A 218 14.75 -3.81 22.01
N SER A 219 13.60 -3.89 21.33
CA SER A 219 13.51 -3.73 19.86
C SER A 219 13.02 -2.34 19.48
N ASP A 220 13.52 -1.79 18.38
CA ASP A 220 13.04 -0.52 17.84
C ASP A 220 11.69 -0.68 17.14
N TYR A 221 10.77 0.25 17.37
CA TYR A 221 9.57 0.39 16.54
C TYR A 221 9.88 1.21 15.30
N GLN A 222 9.35 0.79 14.14
CA GLN A 222 9.52 1.49 12.87
C GLN A 222 8.23 1.53 12.07
N ALA A 223 7.89 2.70 11.54
CA ALA A 223 6.78 2.90 10.61
C ALA A 223 7.21 3.77 9.42
N GLU A 224 6.68 3.46 8.25
CA GLU A 224 6.75 4.29 7.06
C GLU A 224 5.41 5.02 6.91
N ILE A 225 5.47 6.35 6.77
CA ILE A 225 4.30 7.21 6.59
C ILE A 225 4.41 7.82 5.21
N PHE A 226 3.36 7.70 4.40
CA PHE A 226 3.37 8.28 3.06
C PHE A 226 2.08 9.06 2.79
N PRO A 227 2.19 10.24 2.13
CA PRO A 227 1.02 10.94 1.67
C PRO A 227 0.32 10.11 0.61
N ALA A 228 -0.96 9.83 0.81
CA ALA A 228 -1.83 9.28 -0.24
C ALA A 228 -2.11 10.29 -1.37
N VAL A 229 -1.65 11.54 -1.23
CA VAL A 229 -1.95 12.62 -2.18
C VAL A 229 -0.77 12.87 -3.10
N PHE A 230 -1.08 12.76 -4.39
CA PHE A 230 -0.23 13.15 -5.51
C PHE A 230 -0.15 14.68 -5.62
N ASP A 231 0.86 15.36 -5.09
CA ASP A 231 1.21 16.68 -5.61
C ASP A 231 2.72 16.73 -5.78
N THR A 232 3.13 16.74 -7.05
CA THR A 232 4.48 16.55 -7.57
C THR A 232 5.36 17.79 -7.36
N LEU A 233 4.73 18.95 -7.16
CA LEU A 233 5.40 20.22 -6.95
C LEU A 233 5.63 20.54 -5.47
N VAL A 234 5.08 19.72 -4.58
CA VAL A 234 5.04 20.02 -3.15
C VAL A 234 5.69 18.90 -2.37
N ARG A 235 6.90 19.17 -1.85
CA ARG A 235 7.53 18.27 -0.88
C ARG A 235 6.69 18.29 0.40
N PRO A 236 6.16 17.13 0.85
CA PRO A 236 5.43 17.09 2.10
C PRO A 236 6.34 17.42 3.27
N ASP A 237 5.76 17.96 4.32
CA ASP A 237 6.36 17.96 5.64
C ASP A 237 5.55 17.01 6.52
N ILE A 238 6.20 16.04 7.15
CA ILE A 238 5.52 15.07 8.01
C ILE A 238 5.87 15.38 9.45
N TYR A 239 4.84 15.61 10.27
CA TYR A 239 4.97 15.89 11.68
C TYR A 239 4.32 14.79 12.52
N ILE A 240 4.97 14.41 13.63
CA ILE A 240 4.47 13.45 14.61
C ILE A 240 4.51 14.07 16.00
N GLY A 241 3.41 13.99 16.73
CA GLY A 241 3.25 14.52 18.08
C GLY A 241 1.88 15.16 18.27
N ASP A 242 1.69 15.87 19.37
CA ASP A 242 0.47 16.62 19.58
C ASP A 242 0.38 17.80 18.63
N TYR A 243 -0.84 18.08 18.17
CA TYR A 243 -1.16 19.25 17.38
C TYR A 243 -2.62 19.64 17.62
N ASN A 244 -2.95 20.90 17.36
CA ASN A 244 -4.34 21.34 17.37
C ASN A 244 -5.05 20.83 16.09
N PRO A 245 -6.12 20.01 16.19
CA PRO A 245 -6.76 19.42 15.02
C PRO A 245 -7.50 20.41 14.13
N GLU A 246 -7.80 21.61 14.62
CA GLU A 246 -8.47 22.66 13.86
C GLU A 246 -7.47 23.58 13.15
N THR A 247 -6.37 23.95 13.83
CA THR A 247 -5.40 24.91 13.32
C THR A 247 -4.12 24.28 12.77
N PHE A 248 -3.89 22.99 13.03
CA PHE A 248 -2.65 22.25 12.75
C PHE A 248 -1.39 22.86 13.39
N GLU A 249 -1.56 23.67 14.44
CA GLU A 249 -0.46 24.18 15.25
C GLU A 249 0.21 23.04 16.01
N LEU A 250 1.54 22.98 15.92
CA LEU A 250 2.36 21.94 16.53
C LEU A 250 2.43 22.11 18.05
N GLY A 251 2.20 21.02 18.77
CA GLY A 251 2.44 20.91 20.21
C GLY A 251 3.93 20.81 20.54
N LYS A 252 4.27 20.96 21.82
CA LYS A 252 5.68 20.99 22.29
C LYS A 252 6.47 19.70 22.02
N ASN A 253 5.78 18.58 21.86
CA ASN A 253 6.37 17.26 21.59
C ASN A 253 6.39 16.90 20.10
N ALA A 254 5.94 17.80 19.22
CA ALA A 254 5.87 17.51 17.80
C ALA A 254 7.25 17.58 17.14
N ILE A 255 7.56 16.55 16.37
CA ILE A 255 8.81 16.43 15.61
C ILE A 255 8.51 16.34 14.11
N LYS A 256 9.37 16.94 13.30
CA LYS A 256 9.36 16.76 11.85
C LYS A 256 10.22 15.53 11.49
N ILE A 257 9.68 14.60 10.71
CA ILE A 257 10.43 13.40 10.29
C ILE A 257 11.04 13.57 8.90
N ASN A 258 12.18 12.91 8.68
CA ASN A 258 12.86 12.93 7.39
C ASN A 258 12.10 12.09 6.36
N ILE A 259 11.98 12.65 5.16
CA ILE A 259 11.41 11.98 3.99
C ILE A 259 12.53 11.38 3.16
N LEU A 260 12.38 10.10 2.84
CA LEU A 260 13.26 9.35 1.95
C LEU A 260 13.05 9.79 0.50
N ASN A 261 14.00 9.48 -0.38
CA ASN A 261 13.97 9.87 -1.80
C ASN A 261 12.73 9.38 -2.58
N ASN A 262 12.00 8.41 -2.03
CA ASN A 262 10.75 7.87 -2.59
C ASN A 262 9.48 8.54 -2.02
N GLY A 263 9.60 9.65 -1.29
CA GLY A 263 8.47 10.39 -0.72
C GLY A 263 7.90 9.81 0.58
N ARG A 264 8.56 8.80 1.18
CA ARG A 264 8.13 8.17 2.43
C ARG A 264 8.83 8.78 3.64
N GLY A 265 8.07 9.20 4.64
CA GLY A 265 8.59 9.53 5.97
C GLY A 265 8.92 8.27 6.75
N ARG A 266 10.11 8.22 7.38
CA ARG A 266 10.49 7.11 8.27
C ARG A 266 10.41 7.55 9.72
N TYR A 267 9.53 6.92 10.49
CA TYR A 267 9.42 7.12 11.93
C TYR A 267 10.05 5.94 12.68
N ILE A 268 10.95 6.25 13.61
CA ILE A 268 11.67 5.25 14.43
C ILE A 268 11.58 5.67 15.89
N ILE A 269 11.16 4.75 16.75
CA ILE A 269 11.21 4.90 18.20
C ILE A 269 12.18 3.86 18.71
N LYS A 270 13.25 4.33 19.34
CA LYS A 270 14.27 3.47 19.94
C LYS A 270 13.84 3.04 21.33
N ASP A 271 13.97 1.75 21.61
CA ASP A 271 13.69 1.14 22.92
C ASP A 271 12.41 1.67 23.61
N PRO A 272 11.24 1.51 22.98
CA PRO A 272 9.98 2.00 23.53
C PRO A 272 9.61 1.25 24.82
N SER A 273 8.98 1.94 25.77
CA SER A 273 8.57 1.34 27.04
C SER A 273 7.50 0.25 26.88
N LEU A 274 7.34 -0.61 27.88
CA LEU A 274 6.34 -1.69 27.86
C LEU A 274 4.90 -1.15 27.75
N GLY A 275 4.03 -1.91 27.08
CA GLY A 275 2.60 -1.61 27.00
C GLY A 275 2.12 -1.16 25.62
N GLU A 276 0.91 -0.62 25.57
CA GLU A 276 0.29 -0.09 24.35
C GLU A 276 0.68 1.37 24.13
N HIS A 277 0.99 1.69 22.88
CA HIS A 277 1.41 3.01 22.45
C HIS A 277 0.61 3.46 21.24
N THR A 278 0.27 4.73 21.22
CA THR A 278 -0.35 5.40 20.09
C THR A 278 0.46 6.64 19.76
N TYR A 279 0.59 6.93 18.47
CA TYR A 279 1.12 8.19 18.00
C TYR A 279 0.16 8.77 16.97
N LYS A 280 0.16 10.09 16.87
CA LYS A 280 -0.61 10.84 15.89
C LYS A 280 0.29 11.89 15.26
N GLY A 281 -0.15 12.39 14.12
CA GLY A 281 0.60 13.39 13.36
C GLY A 281 -0.22 13.89 12.19
N PHE A 282 0.43 14.69 11.35
CA PHE A 282 -0.16 15.10 10.09
C PHE A 282 0.92 15.31 9.04
N ILE A 283 0.52 15.15 7.78
CA ILE A 283 1.30 15.55 6.61
C ILE A 283 0.80 16.93 6.19
N LYS A 284 1.73 17.88 6.04
CA LYS A 284 1.49 19.20 5.48
C LYS A 284 1.96 19.22 4.03
N LEU A 285 1.09 19.62 3.10
CA LEU A 285 1.43 19.95 1.72
C LEU A 285 1.24 21.45 1.51
N SER A 286 2.34 22.18 1.33
CA SER A 286 2.31 23.61 1.01
C SER A 286 2.08 23.83 -0.49
N THR A 287 0.85 24.11 -0.90
CA THR A 287 0.54 24.49 -2.29
C THR A 287 0.67 26.00 -2.49
N PRO A 288 0.83 26.52 -3.72
CA PRO A 288 0.86 27.97 -3.99
C PRO A 288 -0.39 28.74 -3.52
N LEU A 289 -1.51 28.06 -3.32
CA LEU A 289 -2.79 28.65 -2.93
C LEU A 289 -3.05 28.50 -1.42
N VAL A 290 -2.94 27.28 -0.90
CA VAL A 290 -3.25 26.97 0.51
C VAL A 290 -2.49 25.74 1.00
N ASP A 291 -2.10 25.75 2.27
CA ASP A 291 -1.58 24.56 2.93
C ASP A 291 -2.69 23.52 3.10
N LYS A 292 -2.45 22.28 2.66
CA LYS A 292 -3.32 21.13 2.87
C LYS A 292 -2.74 20.23 3.96
N TYR A 293 -3.60 19.73 4.85
CA TYR A 293 -3.19 18.95 6.00
C TYR A 293 -3.90 17.60 6.03
N TYR A 294 -3.14 16.53 6.26
CA TYR A 294 -3.61 15.15 6.26
C TYR A 294 -3.22 14.46 7.57
N PRO A 295 -4.14 14.43 8.55
CA PRO A 295 -3.86 13.78 9.83
C PRO A 295 -3.71 12.28 9.67
N PHE A 296 -2.94 11.67 10.57
CA PHE A 296 -2.81 10.23 10.70
C PHE A 296 -2.59 9.83 12.14
N GLU A 297 -2.89 8.56 12.42
CA GLU A 297 -2.60 7.91 13.68
C GLU A 297 -2.01 6.52 13.42
N GLY A 298 -1.25 6.03 14.40
CA GLY A 298 -0.72 4.69 14.40
C GLY A 298 -0.64 4.16 15.82
N LYS A 299 -0.62 2.82 15.95
CA LYS A 299 -0.56 2.14 17.24
C LYS A 299 0.39 0.95 17.18
N TYR A 300 1.06 0.70 18.29
CA TYR A 300 1.90 -0.48 18.47
C TYR A 300 1.90 -0.92 19.93
N ARG A 301 2.31 -2.16 20.19
CA ARG A 301 2.41 -2.73 21.53
C ARG A 301 3.80 -3.30 21.77
N VAL A 302 4.37 -3.01 22.94
CA VAL A 302 5.65 -3.57 23.40
C VAL A 302 5.37 -4.65 24.44
N LEU A 303 5.83 -5.86 24.15
CA LEU A 303 5.70 -7.02 25.01
C LEU A 303 6.98 -7.23 25.83
N PRO A 304 6.88 -7.68 27.10
CA PRO A 304 8.06 -7.96 27.91
C PRO A 304 8.89 -9.07 27.29
N ARG A 305 10.21 -8.99 27.46
CA ARG A 305 11.12 -10.07 27.06
C ARG A 305 10.85 -11.29 27.95
N LYS A 306 10.55 -12.44 27.32
CA LYS A 306 10.44 -13.72 28.04
C LYS A 306 11.81 -14.23 28.45
#